data_AF-A0A929EQQ7-F1
#
_entry.id   AF-A0A929EQQ7-F1
#
_cell.length_a   1.000
_cell.length_b   1.000
_cell.length_c   1.000
_cell.angle_alpha   90.00
_cell.angle_beta   90.00
_cell.angle_gamma   90.00
#
_symmetry.space_group_name_H-M   'P 1'
#
loop_
_entity.id
_entity.type
_entity.pdbx_description
1 polymer ?
#
loop_
_entity_poly.entity_id
_entity_poly.type
_entity_poly.pdbx_seq_one_letter_code
_entity_poly.pdbx_strand_id
1 'polypeptide(L)'
;MATWYSLEIGSGLPSNKIMQRVMDAFTPKYIGAGQPLTMAIFTHIRQPDKNITLYFSPKAASLAMQFGASSFEDEFVNMDLALLVGDERSVDHLFPNT
;
A
#
# COMPACT_ATOMS: atom_id res chain seq x y z
N MET A 1 8.50 14.98 -6.74
CA MET A 1 7.79 14.45 -5.55
C MET A 1 6.75 13.48 -6.06
N ALA A 2 6.83 12.22 -5.65
CA ALA A 2 5.89 11.20 -6.09
C ALA A 2 4.83 11.02 -4.99
N THR A 3 3.57 11.30 -5.32
CA THR A 3 2.47 11.27 -4.34
C THR A 3 2.14 9.84 -3.96
N TRP A 4 2.17 9.54 -2.67
CA TRP A 4 1.66 8.30 -2.12
C TRP A 4 0.16 8.40 -1.90
N TYR A 5 -0.51 7.26 -1.75
CA TYR A 5 -1.95 7.24 -1.48
C TYR A 5 -2.24 6.33 -0.30
N SER A 6 -3.22 6.70 0.51
CA SER A 6 -3.65 5.93 1.67
C SER A 6 -5.13 5.58 1.59
N LEU A 7 -5.48 4.35 1.95
CA LEU A 7 -6.85 3.87 2.09
C LEU A 7 -7.05 3.26 3.47
N GLU A 8 -7.87 3.89 4.29
CA GLU A 8 -8.30 3.31 5.56
C GLU A 8 -9.41 2.29 5.29
N ILE A 9 -9.21 1.04 5.71
CA ILE A 9 -10.16 -0.05 5.51
C ILE A 9 -10.75 -0.57 6.83
N GLY A 10 -10.34 0.04 7.96
CA GLY A 10 -10.77 -0.35 9.31
C GLY A 10 -10.23 -1.70 9.76
N SER A 11 -10.90 -2.33 10.73
CA SER A 11 -10.52 -3.62 11.29
C SER A 11 -11.66 -4.66 11.15
N GLY A 12 -11.30 -5.93 10.94
CA GLY A 12 -12.25 -7.07 10.94
C GLY A 12 -12.39 -7.83 9.61
N LEU A 13 -13.42 -8.66 9.51
CA LEU A 13 -13.71 -9.45 8.29
C LEU A 13 -13.85 -8.62 7.00
N PRO A 14 -14.47 -7.43 6.98
CA PRO A 14 -14.55 -6.64 5.74
C PRO A 14 -13.18 -6.14 5.26
N SER A 15 -12.24 -5.83 6.16
CA SER A 15 -10.90 -5.35 5.77
C SER A 15 -10.11 -6.43 5.05
N ASN A 16 -10.17 -7.69 5.51
CA ASN A 16 -9.55 -8.83 4.82
C ASN A 16 -10.09 -8.99 3.39
N LYS A 17 -11.40 -8.84 3.17
CA LYS A 17 -11.97 -8.90 1.83
C LYS A 17 -11.47 -7.76 0.94
N ILE A 18 -11.33 -6.55 1.49
CA ILE A 18 -10.78 -5.42 0.73
C ILE A 18 -9.32 -5.67 0.37
N MET A 19 -8.49 -6.14 1.32
CA MET A 19 -7.09 -6.48 1.07
C MET A 19 -6.94 -7.52 -0.03
N GLN A 20 -7.73 -8.61 0.01
CA GLN A 20 -7.73 -9.62 -1.05
C GLN A 20 -8.09 -9.02 -2.41
N ARG A 21 -9.15 -8.19 -2.49
CA ARG A 21 -9.52 -7.52 -3.74
C ARG A 21 -8.43 -6.57 -4.25
N VAL A 22 -7.73 -5.87 -3.36
CA VAL A 22 -6.59 -5.02 -3.71
C VAL A 22 -5.46 -5.87 -4.28
N MET A 23 -5.12 -7.00 -3.64
CA MET A 23 -4.08 -7.92 -4.11
C MET A 23 -4.43 -8.53 -5.47
N ASP A 24 -5.67 -8.99 -5.67
CA ASP A 24 -6.16 -9.55 -6.93
C ASP A 24 -6.12 -8.53 -8.07
N ALA A 25 -6.43 -7.27 -7.79
CA ALA A 25 -6.38 -6.21 -8.78
C ALA A 25 -4.95 -5.66 -9.01
N PHE A 26 -4.08 -5.77 -8.02
CA PHE A 26 -2.69 -5.33 -8.09
C PHE A 26 -1.82 -6.31 -8.88
N THR A 27 -1.90 -7.59 -8.56
CA THR A 27 -1.05 -8.66 -9.12
C THR A 27 -0.94 -8.62 -10.66
N PRO A 28 -2.04 -8.60 -11.44
CA PRO A 28 -1.95 -8.55 -12.90
C PRO A 28 -1.33 -7.24 -13.41
N LYS A 29 -1.55 -6.11 -12.73
CA LYS A 29 -0.93 -4.83 -13.09
C LYS A 29 0.56 -4.82 -12.79
N TYR A 30 0.96 -5.37 -11.65
CA TYR A 30 2.36 -5.49 -11.25
C TYR A 30 3.15 -6.39 -12.20
N ILE A 31 2.61 -7.56 -12.54
CA ILE A 31 3.22 -8.48 -13.51
C ILE A 31 3.26 -7.83 -14.90
N GLY A 32 2.15 -7.22 -15.35
CA GLY A 32 2.09 -6.55 -16.65
C GLY A 32 3.05 -5.35 -16.79
N ALA A 33 3.41 -4.71 -15.67
CA ALA A 33 4.39 -3.63 -15.62
C ALA A 33 5.85 -4.11 -15.55
N GLY A 34 6.10 -5.42 -15.53
CA GLY A 34 7.45 -5.99 -15.42
C GLY A 34 7.98 -6.05 -13.98
N GLN A 35 7.09 -6.07 -12.99
CA GLN A 35 7.42 -6.22 -11.56
C GLN A 35 8.39 -5.15 -11.03
N PRO A 36 8.09 -3.84 -11.21
CA PRO A 36 9.01 -2.79 -10.82
C PRO A 36 9.06 -2.60 -9.30
N LEU A 37 10.27 -2.45 -8.74
CA LEU A 37 10.51 -2.19 -7.30
C LEU A 37 9.83 -0.91 -6.77
N THR A 38 9.48 0.01 -7.67
CA THR A 38 8.76 1.24 -7.33
C THR A 38 7.24 1.04 -7.20
N MET A 39 6.74 -0.19 -7.40
CA MET A 39 5.32 -0.54 -7.36
C MET A 39 5.08 -1.59 -6.28
N ALA A 40 4.66 -1.12 -5.11
CA ALA A 40 4.29 -1.93 -3.96
C ALA A 40 3.11 -1.31 -3.19
N ILE A 41 2.49 -2.10 -2.32
CA ILE A 41 1.48 -1.67 -1.36
C ILE A 41 1.90 -2.17 0.02
N PHE A 42 1.81 -1.28 0.99
CA PHE A 42 2.13 -1.55 2.39
C PHE A 42 0.87 -1.46 3.24
N THR A 43 0.86 -2.14 4.37
CA THR A 43 -0.18 -2.05 5.40
C THR A 43 0.41 -1.50 6.68
N HIS A 44 -0.34 -0.65 7.35
CA HIS A 44 -0.05 -0.18 8.70
C HIS A 44 -1.25 -0.46 9.59
N ILE A 45 -1.00 -1.02 10.77
CA ILE A 45 -2.04 -1.35 11.74
C ILE A 45 -1.96 -0.34 12.88
N ARG A 46 -2.91 0.58 12.92
CA ARG A 46 -3.02 1.55 14.01
C ARG A 46 -3.64 0.89 15.25
N GLN A 47 -2.92 0.92 16.35
CA GLN A 47 -3.43 0.53 17.67
C GLN A 47 -4.05 1.74 18.40
N PRO A 48 -5.03 1.52 19.32
CA PRO A 48 -5.55 0.25 19.84
C PRO A 48 -6.65 -0.40 18.99
N ASP A 49 -7.29 0.34 18.08
CA ASP A 49 -8.50 -0.11 17.35
C ASP A 49 -8.23 -1.15 16.25
N LYS A 50 -6.96 -1.50 16.03
CA LYS A 50 -6.45 -2.38 14.97
C LYS A 50 -6.88 -1.93 13.57
N ASN A 51 -7.08 -0.63 13.39
CA ASN A 51 -7.47 -0.07 12.10
C ASN A 51 -6.33 -0.26 11.09
N ILE A 52 -6.66 -0.90 9.98
CA ILE A 52 -5.71 -1.17 8.91
C ILE A 52 -5.79 -0.05 7.90
N THR A 53 -4.63 0.53 7.59
CA THR A 53 -4.46 1.50 6.50
C THR A 53 -3.57 0.89 5.44
N LEU A 54 -3.98 0.97 4.18
CA LEU A 54 -3.20 0.55 3.02
C LEU A 54 -2.49 1.76 2.44
N TYR A 55 -1.19 1.65 2.18
CA TYR A 55 -0.39 2.68 1.54
C TYR A 55 0.09 2.20 0.18
N PHE A 56 -0.30 2.94 -0.85
CA PHE A 56 0.01 2.64 -2.24
C PHE A 56 1.18 3.50 -2.69
N SER A 57 2.21 2.84 -3.21
CA SER A 57 3.31 3.52 -3.89
C SER A 57 2.80 4.38 -5.07
N PRO A 58 3.56 5.40 -5.50
CA PRO A 58 3.16 6.28 -6.59
C PRO A 58 2.86 5.55 -7.92
N LYS A 59 3.54 4.44 -8.20
CA LYS A 59 3.27 3.61 -9.39
C LYS A 59 1.97 2.79 -9.27
N ALA A 60 1.44 2.63 -8.06
CA ALA A 60 0.15 2.01 -7.80
C ALA A 60 -1.00 3.03 -7.70
N ALA A 61 -0.77 4.31 -8.03
CA ALA A 61 -1.79 5.38 -7.95
C ALA A 61 -3.10 5.04 -8.67
N SER A 62 -3.01 4.48 -9.88
CA SER A 62 -4.21 4.09 -10.64
C SER A 62 -5.02 3.01 -9.93
N LEU A 63 -4.38 2.14 -9.14
CA LEU A 63 -5.09 1.20 -8.29
C LEU A 63 -5.70 1.91 -7.09
N ALA A 64 -4.92 2.74 -6.40
CA ALA A 64 -5.37 3.50 -5.25
C ALA A 64 -6.66 4.30 -5.54
N MET A 65 -6.70 5.01 -6.68
CA MET A 65 -7.87 5.77 -7.11
C MET A 65 -9.12 4.90 -7.35
N GLN A 66 -8.97 3.68 -7.87
CA GLN A 66 -10.10 2.76 -8.08
C GLN A 66 -10.73 2.30 -6.76
N PHE A 67 -9.94 2.25 -5.68
CA PHE A 67 -10.41 1.90 -4.35
C PHE A 67 -10.81 3.12 -3.51
N GLY A 68 -10.77 4.32 -4.08
CA GLY A 68 -11.12 5.56 -3.37
C GLY A 68 -10.05 6.01 -2.36
N ALA A 69 -8.80 5.60 -2.54
CA ALA A 69 -7.70 6.06 -1.71
C ALA A 69 -7.48 7.56 -1.89
N SER A 70 -7.09 8.22 -0.80
CA SER A 70 -6.75 9.65 -0.80
C SER A 70 -5.24 9.86 -0.94
N SER A 71 -4.81 11.02 -1.42
CA SER A 71 -3.40 11.38 -1.41
C SER A 71 -2.86 11.41 0.01
N PHE A 72 -1.67 10.83 0.19
CA PHE A 72 -0.95 10.81 1.44
C PHE A 72 0.25 11.76 1.31
N GLU A 73 0.23 12.84 2.10
CA GLU A 73 1.24 13.90 2.08
C GLU A 73 2.18 13.86 3.28
N ASP A 74 1.99 12.90 4.18
CA ASP A 74 2.81 12.73 5.38
C ASP A 74 4.07 11.89 5.11
N GLU A 75 4.99 11.87 6.08
CA GLU A 75 6.19 11.07 6.00
C GLU A 75 5.99 9.73 6.68
N PHE A 76 6.55 8.66 6.13
CA PHE A 76 6.45 7.30 6.70
C PHE A 76 7.37 7.07 7.91
N VAL A 77 7.72 8.13 8.64
CA VAL A 77 8.66 8.07 9.76
C VAL A 77 7.97 7.46 10.98
N ASN A 78 8.63 6.49 11.62
CA ASN A 78 8.12 5.75 12.80
C ASN A 78 6.80 4.99 12.56
N MET A 79 6.48 4.61 11.32
CA MET A 79 5.33 3.74 11.03
C MET A 79 5.76 2.29 10.87
N ASP A 80 5.03 1.38 11.53
CA ASP A 80 5.24 -0.06 11.38
C ASP A 80 4.56 -0.54 10.09
N LEU A 81 5.26 -0.36 8.97
CA LEU A 81 4.79 -0.75 7.64
C LEU A 81 5.15 -2.21 7.35
N ALA A 82 4.14 -3.01 7.02
CA ALA A 82 4.33 -4.35 6.50
C ALA A 82 4.04 -4.39 4.99
N LEU A 83 4.83 -5.12 4.21
CA LEU A 83 4.57 -5.31 2.79
C LEU A 83 3.31 -6.17 2.59
N LEU A 84 2.31 -5.64 1.89
CA LEU A 84 1.11 -6.39 1.53
C LEU A 84 1.30 -7.13 0.20
N VAL A 85 1.77 -6.41 -0.83
CA VAL A 85 2.02 -6.96 -2.17
C VAL A 85 3.05 -6.11 -2.92
N GLY A 86 3.91 -6.77 -3.69
CA GLY A 86 5.04 -6.16 -4.40
C GLY A 86 6.30 -7.00 -4.24
N ASP A 87 7.45 -6.45 -4.62
CA ASP A 87 8.76 -7.04 -4.33
C ASP A 87 9.20 -6.68 -2.90
N GLU A 88 9.82 -7.61 -2.17
CA GLU A 88 10.42 -7.34 -0.86
C GLU A 88 11.47 -6.22 -0.91
N ARG A 89 12.24 -6.15 -2.01
CA ARG A 89 13.25 -5.11 -2.25
C ARG A 89 12.64 -3.73 -2.47
N SER A 90 11.31 -3.64 -2.64
CA SER A 90 10.60 -2.37 -2.70
C SER A 90 10.69 -1.61 -1.38
N VAL A 91 10.83 -2.32 -0.25
CA VAL A 91 11.00 -1.68 1.07
C VAL A 91 12.30 -0.86 1.06
N ASP A 92 13.44 -1.50 0.79
CA ASP A 92 14.74 -0.83 0.75
C ASP A 92 14.80 0.29 -0.31
N HIS A 93 14.08 0.10 -1.43
CA HIS A 93 14.07 1.07 -2.52
C HIS A 93 13.18 2.30 -2.24
N LEU A 94 12.03 2.11 -1.59
CA LEU A 94 11.05 3.16 -1.31
C LEU A 94 11.30 3.83 0.05
N PHE A 95 11.95 3.13 0.98
CA PHE A 95 12.31 3.59 2.31
C PHE A 95 13.82 3.43 2.57
N PRO A 96 14.70 4.06 1.77
CA PRO A 96 16.15 3.88 1.90
C PRO A 96 16.76 4.48 3.19
N ASN A 97 16.00 5.23 3.97
CA ASN A 97 16.46 5.96 5.16
C ASN A 97 15.73 5.54 6.46
N THR A 98 15.05 4.39 6.47
CA THR A 98 14.45 3.81 7.70
C THR A 98 15.42 2.95 8.47
#